data_AF-A0A536JT46-F1
#
_entry.id   AF-A0A536JT46-F1
#
_cell.length_a   1.000
_cell.length_b   1.000
_cell.length_c   1.000
_cell.angle_alpha   90.00
_cell.angle_beta   90.00
_cell.angle_gamma   90.00
#
_symmetry.space_group_name_H-M   'P 1'
#
loop_
_entity.id
_entity.type
_entity.pdbx_description
1 polymer ?
#
loop_
_entity_poly.entity_id
_entity_poly.type
_entity_poly.pdbx_seq_one_letter_code
_entity_poly.pdbx_strand_id
1 'polypeptide(L)'
;MALARGQIALGALALRAGLDVGMVEGPQVALDGAPRPEFGAILEQAREGVIDYRLDAPKHEFLSYLVHMRGQLLHGTASPELDEVRPMPATDYEVRTLEAVFATSDGIWPLFFATLDRARAGSLWNGCYHLRRGSVLHRYYFFFTEADPHDDTIWRDGVVYVLPREPFARTWIPNEWVSAEPVRAQARLAVSPSDFPFKHRVKQYDPRLSLMGNLRRFSR
;
A
#
# COMPACT_ATOMS: atom_id res chain seq x y z
N MET A 1 20.63 -8.60 -2.91
CA MET A 1 20.81 -7.40 -3.76
C MET A 1 20.53 -7.60 -5.26
N ALA A 2 21.37 -8.27 -6.06
CA ALA A 2 21.24 -8.18 -7.54
C ALA A 2 20.02 -8.93 -8.14
N LEU A 3 19.68 -10.12 -7.63
CA LEU A 3 18.66 -10.99 -8.23
C LEU A 3 17.24 -10.42 -8.07
N ALA A 4 16.87 -9.99 -6.85
CA ALA A 4 15.56 -9.40 -6.57
C ALA A 4 15.37 -8.06 -7.32
N ARG A 5 16.38 -7.19 -7.31
CA ARG A 5 16.38 -5.93 -8.07
C ARG A 5 16.20 -6.16 -9.58
N GLY A 6 16.87 -7.17 -10.13
CA GLY A 6 16.74 -7.54 -11.54
C GLY A 6 15.33 -8.00 -11.91
N GLN A 7 14.67 -8.78 -11.04
CA GLN A 7 13.30 -9.24 -11.27
C GLN A 7 12.27 -8.10 -11.21
N ILE A 8 12.40 -7.19 -10.24
CA ILE A 8 11.56 -5.99 -10.13
C ILE A 8 11.72 -5.11 -11.38
N ALA A 9 12.97 -4.88 -11.82
CA ALA A 9 13.26 -4.08 -13.01
C ALA A 9 12.73 -4.73 -14.29
N LEU A 10 12.88 -6.04 -14.45
CA LEU A 10 12.38 -6.78 -15.61
C LEU A 10 10.84 -6.78 -15.66
N GLY A 11 10.17 -6.95 -14.51
CA GLY A 11 8.71 -6.84 -14.40
C GLY A 11 8.22 -5.44 -14.78
N ALA A 12 8.89 -4.39 -14.32
CA ALA A 12 8.57 -3.01 -14.71
C ALA A 12 8.76 -2.77 -16.23
N LEU A 13 9.79 -3.37 -16.83
CA LEU A 13 10.01 -3.30 -18.29
C LEU A 13 8.93 -4.05 -19.06
N ALA A 14 8.53 -5.23 -18.61
CA ALA A 14 7.46 -6.01 -19.21
C ALA A 14 6.11 -5.28 -19.13
N LEU A 15 5.77 -4.67 -17.99
CA LEU A 15 4.59 -3.81 -17.83
C LEU A 15 4.63 -2.59 -18.77
N ARG A 16 5.80 -1.97 -18.95
CA ARG A 16 6.00 -0.88 -19.92
C ARG A 16 5.77 -1.34 -21.36
N ALA A 17 6.17 -2.55 -21.69
CA ALA A 17 5.94 -3.18 -22.98
C ALA A 17 4.50 -3.71 -23.16
N GLY A 18 3.63 -3.56 -22.15
CA GLY A 18 2.24 -4.03 -22.21
C GLY A 18 2.08 -5.55 -22.04
N LEU A 19 3.10 -6.23 -21.52
CA LEU A 19 3.04 -7.66 -21.23
C LEU A 19 2.33 -7.89 -19.90
N ASP A 20 1.43 -8.88 -19.85
CA ASP A 20 0.85 -9.36 -18.60
C ASP A 20 1.92 -10.08 -17.77
N VAL A 21 2.17 -9.55 -16.57
CA VAL A 21 3.11 -10.10 -15.60
C VAL A 21 2.41 -10.76 -14.40
N GLY A 22 1.10 -10.98 -14.49
CA GLY A 22 0.31 -11.56 -13.41
C GLY A 22 0.14 -10.60 -12.23
N MET A 23 -0.10 -9.33 -12.54
CA MET A 23 -0.38 -8.29 -11.54
C MET A 23 -1.75 -7.68 -11.82
N VAL A 24 -2.47 -7.30 -10.78
CA VAL A 24 -3.76 -6.63 -10.89
C VAL A 24 -3.52 -5.14 -11.11
N GLU A 25 -4.06 -4.59 -12.19
CA GLU A 25 -4.12 -3.14 -12.37
C GLU A 25 -5.20 -2.54 -11.47
N GLY A 26 -4.86 -1.50 -10.72
CA GLY A 26 -5.81 -0.74 -9.92
C GLY A 26 -6.42 0.44 -10.65
N PRO A 27 -7.38 1.13 -9.99
CA PRO A 27 -7.99 2.34 -10.53
C PRO A 27 -6.92 3.34 -10.96
N GLN A 28 -7.06 3.89 -12.16
CA GLN A 28 -6.14 4.88 -12.71
C GLN A 28 -6.24 6.20 -11.94
N VAL A 29 -5.12 6.91 -11.82
CA VAL A 29 -5.09 8.25 -11.20
C VAL A 29 -4.70 9.27 -12.25
N ALA A 30 -5.57 10.25 -12.51
CA ALA A 30 -5.23 11.43 -13.30
C ALA A 30 -4.41 12.40 -12.44
N LEU A 31 -3.18 12.70 -12.87
CA LEU A 31 -2.25 13.57 -12.13
C LEU A 31 -2.46 15.06 -12.44
N ASP A 32 -3.06 15.38 -13.59
CA ASP A 32 -3.44 16.73 -14.02
C ASP A 32 -4.94 17.02 -13.82
N GLY A 33 -5.72 16.01 -13.44
CA GLY A 33 -7.14 16.16 -13.17
C GLY A 33 -7.38 17.01 -11.92
N ALA A 34 -8.42 17.85 -11.97
CA ALA A 34 -8.91 18.49 -10.76
C ALA A 34 -9.38 17.40 -9.78
N PRO A 35 -8.86 17.35 -8.55
CA PRO A 35 -9.34 16.40 -7.56
C PRO A 35 -10.79 16.73 -7.20
N ARG A 36 -11.51 15.75 -6.66
CA ARG A 36 -12.83 15.98 -6.06
C ARG A 36 -12.72 17.14 -5.05
N PRO A 37 -13.50 18.23 -5.19
CA PRO A 37 -13.38 19.40 -4.32
C PRO A 37 -13.58 19.05 -2.84
N GLU A 38 -14.38 18.04 -2.55
CA GLU A 38 -14.68 17.54 -1.20
C GLU A 38 -13.45 16.98 -0.49
N PHE A 39 -12.47 16.42 -1.23
CA PHE A 39 -11.26 15.83 -0.63
C PHE A 39 -10.38 16.86 0.07
N GLY A 40 -10.32 18.09 -0.45
CA GLY A 40 -9.57 19.16 0.20
C GLY A 40 -10.13 19.51 1.58
N ALA A 41 -11.46 19.48 1.73
CA ALA A 41 -12.11 19.83 2.99
C ALA A 41 -11.93 18.75 4.07
N ILE A 42 -11.86 17.46 3.68
CA ILE A 42 -11.80 16.34 4.63
C ILE A 42 -10.59 16.43 5.56
N LEU A 43 -9.40 16.72 5.03
CA LEU A 43 -8.19 16.77 5.85
C LEU A 43 -8.22 17.97 6.80
N GLU A 44 -8.66 19.14 6.31
CA GLU A 44 -8.75 20.37 7.10
C GLU A 44 -9.83 20.29 8.20
N GLN A 45 -10.82 19.40 8.03
CA GLN A 45 -11.87 19.14 9.01
C GLN A 45 -11.51 18.05 10.02
N ALA A 46 -10.32 17.44 9.92
CA ALA A 46 -9.88 16.43 10.87
C ALA A 46 -9.83 17.02 12.29
N ARG A 47 -10.54 16.39 13.22
CA ARG A 47 -10.59 16.81 14.63
C ARG A 47 -9.67 15.94 15.45
N GLU A 48 -8.75 16.55 16.19
CA GLU A 48 -7.76 15.82 17.00
C GLU A 48 -6.97 14.78 16.16
N GLY A 49 -6.73 15.10 14.89
CA GLY A 49 -6.06 14.21 13.94
C GLY A 49 -6.93 13.06 13.44
N VAL A 50 -8.22 13.00 13.75
CA VAL A 50 -9.13 11.95 13.26
C VAL A 50 -9.88 12.44 12.03
N ILE A 51 -9.80 11.68 10.94
CA ILE A 51 -10.54 11.92 9.71
C ILE A 51 -11.91 11.25 9.80
N ASP A 52 -12.97 12.06 9.83
CA ASP A 52 -14.35 11.61 9.72
C ASP A 52 -14.76 11.54 8.24
N TYR A 53 -14.56 10.36 7.63
CA TYR A 53 -14.83 10.15 6.22
C TYR A 53 -16.28 9.74 5.98
N ARG A 54 -17.07 10.63 5.36
CA ARG A 54 -18.52 10.45 5.12
C ARG A 54 -18.94 10.47 3.65
N LEU A 55 -17.98 10.39 2.72
CA LEU A 55 -18.30 10.36 1.30
C LEU A 55 -18.62 8.93 0.85
N ASP A 56 -19.49 8.80 -0.15
CA ASP A 56 -19.78 7.53 -0.82
C ASP A 56 -18.65 7.08 -1.77
N ALA A 57 -17.63 7.93 -1.96
CA ALA A 57 -16.46 7.58 -2.76
C ALA A 57 -15.58 6.56 -2.02
N PRO A 58 -14.90 5.64 -2.73
CA PRO A 58 -13.96 4.73 -2.10
C PRO A 58 -12.83 5.48 -1.38
N LYS A 59 -12.53 5.11 -0.13
CA LYS A 59 -11.47 5.76 0.67
C LYS A 59 -10.11 5.79 -0.03
N HIS A 60 -9.80 4.78 -0.85
CA HIS A 60 -8.55 4.75 -1.60
C HIS A 60 -8.42 5.88 -2.65
N GLU A 61 -9.52 6.47 -3.14
CA GLU A 61 -9.46 7.66 -4.00
C GLU A 61 -8.95 8.87 -3.20
N PHE A 62 -9.48 9.07 -2.00
CA PHE A 62 -9.03 10.13 -1.10
C PHE A 62 -7.58 9.93 -0.65
N LEU A 63 -7.20 8.69 -0.30
CA LEU A 63 -5.81 8.36 0.03
C LEU A 63 -4.87 8.61 -1.17
N SER A 64 -5.30 8.30 -2.39
CA SER A 64 -4.54 8.60 -3.61
C SER A 64 -4.40 10.11 -3.83
N TYR A 65 -5.43 10.90 -3.53
CA TYR A 65 -5.35 12.37 -3.54
C TYR A 65 -4.31 12.90 -2.54
N LEU A 66 -4.31 12.40 -1.30
CA LEU A 66 -3.33 12.82 -0.28
C LEU A 66 -1.88 12.58 -0.75
N VAL A 67 -1.63 11.42 -1.34
CA VAL A 67 -0.29 11.07 -1.84
C VAL A 67 0.10 11.91 -3.04
N HIS A 68 -0.73 11.95 -4.09
CA HIS A 68 -0.31 12.48 -5.39
C HIS A 68 -0.49 13.99 -5.52
N MET A 69 -1.45 14.56 -4.80
CA MET A 69 -1.77 16.00 -4.89
C MET A 69 -1.31 16.78 -3.66
N ARG A 70 -1.17 16.13 -2.48
CA ARG A 70 -0.73 16.77 -1.23
C ARG A 70 0.66 16.35 -0.77
N GLY A 71 1.31 15.44 -1.49
CA GLY A 71 2.70 15.02 -1.22
C GLY A 71 2.88 14.20 0.06
N GLN A 72 1.79 13.67 0.63
CA GLN A 72 1.80 12.92 1.87
C GLN A 72 2.27 11.48 1.68
N LEU A 73 2.66 10.85 2.78
CA LEU A 73 2.91 9.42 2.88
C LEU A 73 1.84 8.74 3.73
N LEU A 74 1.64 7.45 3.52
CA LEU A 74 0.63 6.69 4.23
C LEU A 74 1.24 5.47 4.94
N HIS A 75 0.81 5.21 6.16
CA HIS A 75 1.17 4.02 6.93
C HIS A 75 -0.09 3.27 7.36
N GLY A 76 -0.23 2.01 6.93
CA GLY A 76 -1.36 1.16 7.31
C GLY A 76 -0.98 0.20 8.43
N THR A 77 -1.81 0.14 9.48
CA THR A 77 -1.61 -0.79 10.60
C THR A 77 -2.93 -1.16 11.26
N ALA A 78 -2.95 -2.34 11.88
CA ALA A 78 -4.04 -2.82 12.72
C ALA A 78 -4.04 -2.21 14.12
N SER A 79 -2.98 -1.49 14.52
CA SER A 79 -2.86 -0.83 15.83
C SER A 79 -3.62 0.50 15.83
N PRO A 80 -4.73 0.60 16.56
CA PRO A 80 -5.44 1.86 16.68
C PRO A 80 -4.64 2.83 17.57
N GLU A 81 -4.87 4.13 17.36
CA GLU A 81 -4.47 5.20 18.29
C GLU A 81 -2.97 5.36 18.58
N LEU A 82 -2.14 5.35 17.55
CA LEU A 82 -0.75 5.75 17.65
C LEU A 82 -0.66 7.28 17.67
N ASP A 83 -0.12 7.84 18.77
CA ASP A 83 0.32 9.24 18.82
C ASP A 83 1.53 9.47 17.90
N GLU A 84 2.37 8.45 17.78
CA GLU A 84 3.59 8.42 16.99
C GLU A 84 3.81 7.02 16.42
N VAL A 85 4.13 6.94 15.13
CA VAL A 85 4.53 5.68 14.51
C VAL A 85 6.01 5.48 14.79
N ARG A 86 6.35 4.42 15.55
CA ARG A 86 7.72 4.14 15.95
C ARG A 86 8.39 3.13 15.01
N PRO A 87 9.71 3.18 14.85
CA PRO A 87 10.45 2.15 14.13
C PRO A 87 10.14 0.75 14.66
N MET A 88 9.89 -0.18 13.76
CA MET A 88 9.71 -1.60 14.09
C MET A 88 10.59 -2.46 13.19
N PRO A 89 11.05 -3.62 13.67
CA PRO A 89 11.79 -4.54 12.84
C PRO A 89 10.86 -5.12 11.76
N ALA A 90 11.25 -4.95 10.49
CA ALA A 90 10.61 -5.62 9.37
C ALA A 90 11.67 -6.29 8.51
N THR A 91 11.37 -7.50 8.05
CA THR A 91 12.22 -8.24 7.12
C THR A 91 11.97 -7.74 5.70
N ASP A 92 13.01 -7.26 5.02
CA ASP A 92 12.92 -6.85 3.63
C ASP A 92 12.97 -8.07 2.66
N TYR A 93 12.82 -7.80 1.36
CA TYR A 93 12.92 -8.83 0.31
C TYR A 93 14.26 -9.57 0.23
N GLU A 94 15.29 -9.09 0.94
CA GLU A 94 16.61 -9.69 1.00
C GLU A 94 16.85 -10.42 2.33
N VAL A 95 15.80 -10.61 3.13
CA VAL A 95 15.86 -11.24 4.46
C VAL A 95 16.72 -10.43 5.44
N ARG A 96 16.87 -9.12 5.21
CA ARG A 96 17.52 -8.20 6.14
C ARG A 96 16.46 -7.61 7.04
N THR A 97 16.73 -7.59 8.35
CA THR A 97 15.87 -6.88 9.30
C THR A 97 16.24 -5.41 9.27
N LEU A 98 15.29 -4.56 8.88
CA LEU A 98 15.40 -3.12 9.00
C LEU A 98 14.49 -2.66 10.14
N GLU A 99 15.05 -1.91 11.08
CA GLU A 99 14.28 -1.21 12.10
C GLU A 99 13.91 0.17 11.57
N ALA A 100 12.66 0.34 11.16
CA ALA A 100 12.19 1.59 10.56
C ALA A 100 10.68 1.77 10.69
N VAL A 101 10.23 3.02 10.60
CA VAL A 101 8.85 3.34 10.24
C VAL A 101 8.71 3.15 8.74
N PHE A 102 7.79 2.31 8.31
CA PHE A 102 7.49 2.10 6.89
C PHE A 102 6.32 2.97 6.48
N ALA A 103 6.42 3.61 5.32
CA ALA A 103 5.30 4.33 4.72
C ALA A 103 5.32 4.14 3.21
N THR A 104 4.24 4.56 2.55
CA THR A 104 4.13 4.44 1.10
C THR A 104 3.58 5.68 0.43
N SER A 105 4.05 5.91 -0.79
CA SER A 105 3.47 6.85 -1.74
C SER A 105 2.46 6.19 -2.66
N ASP A 106 1.54 5.39 -2.11
CA ASP A 106 0.42 4.78 -2.81
C ASP A 106 -0.86 4.80 -1.95
N GLY A 107 -2.02 5.06 -2.57
CA GLY A 107 -3.30 5.19 -1.87
C GLY A 107 -4.04 3.88 -1.56
N ILE A 108 -3.60 2.73 -2.10
CA ILE A 108 -4.25 1.43 -1.92
C ILE A 108 -3.39 0.49 -1.08
N TRP A 109 -2.08 0.46 -1.35
CA TRP A 109 -1.13 -0.41 -0.67
C TRP A 109 -1.19 -0.39 0.87
N PRO A 110 -1.37 0.75 1.57
CA PRO A 110 -1.45 0.74 3.03
C PRO A 110 -2.72 0.06 3.55
N LEU A 111 -3.81 0.00 2.77
CA LEU A 111 -5.05 -0.66 3.18
C LEU A 111 -4.85 -2.17 3.38
N PHE A 112 -4.00 -2.80 2.56
CA PHE A 112 -3.64 -4.21 2.73
C PHE A 112 -3.04 -4.48 4.12
N PHE A 113 -2.11 -3.63 4.57
CA PHE A 113 -1.49 -3.77 5.88
C PHE A 113 -2.41 -3.35 7.04
N ALA A 114 -3.25 -2.33 6.83
CA ALA A 114 -4.20 -1.88 7.84
C ALA A 114 -5.27 -2.93 8.14
N THR A 115 -5.73 -3.64 7.12
CA THR A 115 -6.89 -4.54 7.20
C THR A 115 -6.55 -6.02 7.42
N LEU A 116 -5.26 -6.35 7.49
CA LEU A 116 -4.80 -7.72 7.77
C LEU A 116 -4.41 -7.90 9.24
N ASP A 117 -4.86 -9.01 9.83
CA ASP A 117 -4.31 -9.49 11.07
C ASP A 117 -2.98 -10.20 10.80
N ARG A 118 -1.87 -9.47 10.99
CA ARG A 118 -0.53 -9.95 10.67
C ARG A 118 -0.11 -11.22 11.42
N ALA A 119 -0.66 -11.45 12.62
CA ALA A 119 -0.37 -12.63 13.43
C ALA A 119 -1.05 -13.88 12.87
N ARG A 120 -2.22 -13.72 12.24
CA ARG A 120 -2.97 -14.82 11.61
C ARG A 120 -2.62 -15.04 10.15
N ALA A 121 -2.36 -13.95 9.42
CA ALA A 121 -2.08 -14.00 7.97
C ALA A 121 -0.74 -14.68 7.63
N GLY A 122 0.17 -14.79 8.61
CA GLY A 122 1.51 -15.32 8.40
C GLY A 122 2.32 -14.46 7.42
N SER A 123 3.33 -15.02 6.79
CA SER A 123 4.22 -14.32 5.85
C SER A 123 3.45 -13.65 4.70
N LEU A 124 3.95 -12.49 4.26
CA LEU A 124 3.31 -11.70 3.20
C LEU A 124 4.26 -11.50 2.03
N TRP A 125 3.74 -11.59 0.80
CA TRP A 125 4.46 -11.21 -0.42
C TRP A 125 3.59 -10.25 -1.20
N ASN A 126 4.08 -9.04 -1.45
CA ASN A 126 3.23 -7.99 -2.02
C ASN A 126 4.04 -6.95 -2.82
N GLY A 127 3.43 -6.34 -3.83
CA GLY A 127 4.12 -5.35 -4.64
C GLY A 127 3.20 -4.25 -5.09
N CYS A 128 3.76 -3.05 -5.23
CA CYS A 128 3.09 -1.87 -5.74
C CYS A 128 3.99 -1.16 -6.77
N TYR A 129 3.57 -1.15 -8.03
CA TYR A 129 4.33 -0.61 -9.13
C TYR A 129 3.56 0.50 -9.81
N HIS A 130 4.21 1.64 -9.98
CA HIS A 130 3.64 2.80 -10.65
C HIS A 130 4.23 2.95 -12.05
N LEU A 131 3.36 3.09 -13.04
CA LEU A 131 3.72 3.38 -14.42
C LEU A 131 2.96 4.61 -14.90
N ARG A 132 3.69 5.70 -15.14
CA ARG A 132 3.10 6.93 -15.70
C ARG A 132 3.04 6.85 -17.22
N ARG A 133 1.86 7.11 -17.80
CA ARG A 133 1.63 7.26 -19.25
C ARG A 133 0.94 8.61 -19.48
N GLY A 134 1.69 9.60 -19.97
CA GLY A 134 1.21 10.98 -20.03
C GLY A 134 0.90 11.51 -18.63
N SER A 135 -0.32 12.00 -18.43
CA SER A 135 -0.82 12.46 -17.14
C SER A 135 -1.55 11.40 -16.32
N VAL A 136 -1.63 10.16 -16.81
CA VAL A 136 -2.29 9.06 -16.10
C VAL A 136 -1.24 8.18 -15.40
N LEU A 137 -1.50 7.88 -14.13
CA LEU A 137 -0.74 6.93 -13.34
C LEU A 137 -1.47 5.58 -13.32
N HIS A 138 -0.84 4.58 -13.92
CA HIS A 138 -1.25 3.17 -13.83
C HIS A 138 -0.54 2.52 -12.64
N ARG A 139 -1.28 1.72 -11.88
CA ARG A 139 -0.77 1.12 -10.64
C ARG A 139 -1.03 -0.36 -10.67
N TYR A 140 0.01 -1.16 -10.45
CA TYR A 140 -0.04 -2.61 -10.56
C TYR A 140 0.33 -3.24 -9.23
N TYR A 141 -0.45 -4.25 -8.84
CA TYR A 141 -0.36 -4.86 -7.53
C TYR A 141 -0.32 -6.37 -7.57
N PHE A 142 0.31 -6.96 -6.57
CA PHE A 142 0.07 -8.34 -6.17
C PHE A 142 0.07 -8.41 -4.65
N PHE A 143 -0.72 -9.34 -4.11
CA PHE A 143 -0.89 -9.55 -2.68
C PHE A 143 -1.01 -11.03 -2.40
N PHE A 144 -0.09 -11.55 -1.61
CA PHE A 144 -0.11 -12.91 -1.11
C PHE A 144 0.01 -12.96 0.40
N THR A 145 -0.71 -13.90 0.99
CA THR A 145 -0.66 -14.28 2.40
C THR A 145 -0.21 -15.74 2.51
N GLU A 146 0.39 -16.12 3.63
CA GLU A 146 0.68 -17.52 3.95
C GLU A 146 -0.61 -18.27 4.31
N ALA A 147 -1.48 -17.63 5.09
CA ALA A 147 -2.82 -18.11 5.40
C ALA A 147 -3.77 -18.00 4.19
N ASP A 148 -4.89 -18.72 4.23
CA ASP A 148 -5.94 -18.64 3.21
C ASP A 148 -6.64 -17.28 3.27
N PRO A 149 -6.59 -16.45 2.20
CA PRO A 149 -7.25 -15.14 2.19
C PRO A 149 -8.79 -15.21 2.19
N HIS A 150 -9.37 -16.38 1.98
CA HIS A 150 -10.82 -16.60 2.12
C HIS A 150 -11.26 -16.82 3.58
N ASP A 151 -10.32 -17.04 4.50
CA ASP A 151 -10.60 -17.06 5.92
C ASP A 151 -10.83 -15.62 6.43
N ASP A 152 -12.07 -15.26 6.71
CA ASP A 152 -12.40 -13.92 7.23
C ASP A 152 -11.69 -13.59 8.55
N THR A 153 -11.18 -14.59 9.28
CA THR A 153 -10.47 -14.37 10.54
C THR A 153 -9.07 -13.76 10.39
N ILE A 154 -8.51 -13.75 9.17
CA ILE A 154 -7.22 -13.07 8.88
C ILE A 154 -7.42 -11.58 8.57
N TRP A 155 -8.66 -11.12 8.44
CA TRP A 155 -9.02 -9.74 8.15
C TRP A 155 -9.54 -9.06 9.40
N ARG A 156 -9.27 -7.76 9.53
CA ARG A 156 -9.72 -6.94 10.66
C ARG A 156 -9.82 -5.48 10.27
N ASP A 157 -10.49 -4.71 11.11
CA ASP A 157 -10.44 -3.26 11.02
C ASP A 157 -9.07 -2.75 11.47
N GLY A 158 -8.69 -1.59 10.93
CA GLY A 158 -7.43 -0.93 11.21
C GLY A 158 -7.45 0.54 10.86
N VAL A 159 -6.27 1.11 10.70
CA VAL A 159 -6.09 2.54 10.53
C VAL A 159 -5.04 2.81 9.46
N VAL A 160 -5.29 3.82 8.63
CA VAL A 160 -4.28 4.45 7.78
C VAL A 160 -3.90 5.80 8.39
N TYR A 161 -2.63 5.93 8.75
CA TYR A 161 -2.04 7.18 9.21
C TYR A 161 -1.51 7.98 8.02
N VAL A 162 -1.81 9.28 8.02
CA VAL A 162 -1.27 10.28 7.09
C VAL A 162 -0.02 10.86 7.73
N LEU A 163 1.12 10.65 7.08
CA LEU A 163 2.43 11.02 7.58
C LEU A 163 3.07 12.08 6.68
N PRO A 164 3.82 13.04 7.27
CA PRO A 164 4.60 13.98 6.48
C PRO A 164 5.64 13.25 5.64
N ARG A 165 6.11 13.93 4.58
CA ARG A 165 7.12 13.39 3.68
C ARG A 165 8.48 13.24 4.34
N GLU A 166 8.88 14.23 5.12
CA GLU A 166 10.09 14.17 5.95
C GLU A 166 9.75 13.49 7.29
N PRO A 167 10.66 12.68 7.87
CA PRO A 167 12.07 12.48 7.49
C PRO A 167 12.32 11.29 6.54
N PHE A 168 11.30 10.78 5.84
CA PHE A 168 11.42 9.54 5.10
C PHE A 168 12.38 9.60 3.90
N ALA A 169 13.11 8.51 3.69
CA ALA A 169 13.88 8.24 2.48
C ALA A 169 13.23 7.11 1.67
N ARG A 170 13.32 7.18 0.33
CA ARG A 170 12.90 6.06 -0.54
C ARG A 170 13.82 4.88 -0.35
N THR A 171 13.24 3.68 -0.33
CA THR A 171 14.02 2.46 -0.51
C THR A 171 14.22 2.17 -2.00
N TRP A 172 14.88 1.06 -2.31
CA TRP A 172 15.00 0.58 -3.67
C TRP A 172 13.72 -0.11 -4.18
N ILE A 173 12.77 -0.39 -3.28
CA ILE A 173 11.45 -0.92 -3.61
C ILE A 173 10.56 0.26 -4.04
N PRO A 174 9.94 0.23 -5.23
CA PRO A 174 9.10 1.32 -5.69
C PRO A 174 7.98 1.64 -4.69
N ASN A 175 7.76 2.94 -4.45
CA ASN A 175 6.72 3.47 -3.56
C ASN A 175 6.89 3.14 -2.07
N GLU A 176 7.99 2.52 -1.66
CA GLU A 176 8.31 2.25 -0.27
C GLU A 176 9.24 3.33 0.30
N TRP A 177 8.93 3.77 1.51
CA TRP A 177 9.61 4.82 2.23
C TRP A 177 9.91 4.35 3.64
N VAL A 178 11.07 4.72 4.15
CA VAL A 178 11.49 4.37 5.51
C VAL A 178 12.02 5.58 6.26
N SER A 179 11.73 5.62 7.56
CA SER A 179 12.35 6.54 8.53
C SER A 179 12.97 5.72 9.65
N ALA A 180 14.20 6.04 10.04
CA ALA A 180 14.85 5.46 11.23
C ALA A 180 14.36 6.14 12.53
N GLU A 181 13.66 7.26 12.41
CA GLU A 181 13.15 8.03 13.53
C GLU A 181 11.64 7.83 13.68
N PRO A 182 11.09 7.91 14.90
CA PRO A 182 9.65 8.00 15.11
C PRO A 182 9.02 9.17 14.34
N VAL A 183 7.80 8.98 13.85
CA VAL A 183 7.09 9.99 13.06
C VAL A 183 5.69 10.23 13.61
N ARG A 184 5.39 11.49 13.94
CA ARG A 184 4.06 11.92 14.36
C ARG A 184 3.11 11.95 13.15
N ALA A 185 1.96 11.29 13.28
CA ALA A 185 0.93 11.34 12.26
C ALA A 185 0.23 12.70 12.25
N GLN A 186 -0.04 13.21 11.05
CA GLN A 186 -0.82 14.44 10.85
C GLN A 186 -2.32 14.17 10.99
N ALA A 187 -2.75 12.98 10.55
CA ALA A 187 -4.12 12.53 10.68
C ALA A 187 -4.19 11.00 10.60
N ARG A 188 -5.35 10.43 10.95
CA ARG A 188 -5.63 9.00 10.88
C ARG A 188 -7.04 8.75 10.36
N LEU A 189 -7.18 7.72 9.52
CA LEU A 189 -8.44 7.29 8.92
C LEU A 189 -8.71 5.84 9.31
N ALA A 190 -9.83 5.60 9.99
CA ALA A 190 -10.29 4.24 10.25
C ALA A 190 -10.69 3.55 8.94
N VAL A 191 -10.30 2.29 8.78
CA VAL A 191 -10.58 1.48 7.60
C VAL A 191 -10.99 0.07 7.98
N SER A 192 -11.82 -0.55 7.15
CA SER A 192 -12.25 -1.95 7.29
C SER A 192 -11.82 -2.76 6.06
N PRO A 193 -11.91 -4.10 6.11
CA PRO A 193 -11.57 -4.93 4.95
C PRO A 193 -12.36 -4.61 3.67
N SER A 194 -13.56 -4.01 3.78
CA SER A 194 -14.34 -3.57 2.60
C SER A 194 -13.75 -2.33 1.93
N ASP A 195 -12.92 -1.55 2.62
CA ASP A 195 -12.24 -0.39 2.02
C ASP A 195 -11.06 -0.81 1.13
N PHE A 196 -10.53 -2.03 1.31
CA PHE A 196 -9.45 -2.57 0.48
C PHE A 196 -9.99 -3.15 -0.83
N PRO A 197 -9.77 -2.49 -1.99
CA PRO A 197 -10.42 -2.87 -3.25
C PRO A 197 -9.98 -4.24 -3.79
N PHE A 198 -8.90 -4.81 -3.25
CA PHE A 198 -8.34 -6.08 -3.72
C PHE A 198 -8.49 -7.23 -2.73
N LYS A 199 -9.35 -7.12 -1.70
CA LYS A 199 -9.59 -8.21 -0.71
C LYS A 199 -9.79 -9.55 -1.42
N HIS A 200 -10.69 -9.61 -2.40
CA HIS A 200 -11.02 -10.84 -3.16
C HIS A 200 -9.99 -11.22 -4.24
N ARG A 201 -8.96 -10.40 -4.45
CA ARG A 201 -7.86 -10.71 -5.36
C ARG A 201 -6.63 -11.22 -4.63
N VAL A 202 -6.54 -11.10 -3.31
CA VAL A 202 -5.45 -11.71 -2.53
C VAL A 202 -5.43 -13.22 -2.75
N LYS A 203 -4.23 -13.80 -2.88
CA LYS A 203 -4.05 -15.24 -3.10
C LYS A 203 -3.18 -15.82 -1.99
N GLN A 204 -3.43 -17.06 -1.58
CA GLN A 204 -2.49 -17.77 -0.73
C GLN A 204 -1.18 -18.02 -1.48
N TYR A 205 -0.02 -17.77 -0.87
CA TYR A 205 1.28 -18.04 -1.45
C TYR A 205 1.51 -19.56 -1.56
N ASP A 206 1.95 -20.04 -2.73
CA ASP A 206 2.39 -21.44 -2.89
C ASP A 206 3.92 -21.50 -2.87
N PRO A 207 4.54 -22.05 -1.81
CA PRO A 207 5.99 -22.14 -1.71
C PRO A 207 6.64 -23.10 -2.72
N ARG A 208 5.84 -23.93 -3.41
CA ARG A 208 6.34 -24.81 -4.48
C ARG A 208 6.54 -24.05 -5.79
N LEU A 209 6.00 -22.84 -5.90
CA LEU A 209 6.11 -21.99 -7.09
C LEU A 209 7.12 -20.88 -6.85
N SER A 210 7.80 -20.46 -7.93
CA SER A 210 8.56 -19.20 -7.91
C SER A 210 7.59 -18.01 -7.75
N LEU A 211 8.11 -16.81 -7.45
CA LEU A 211 7.30 -15.59 -7.44
C LEU A 211 6.54 -15.43 -8.77
N MET A 212 7.21 -15.65 -9.91
CA MET A 212 6.56 -15.60 -11.23
C MET A 212 5.47 -16.67 -11.40
N GLY A 213 5.69 -17.88 -10.87
CA GLY A 213 4.67 -18.93 -10.85
C GLY A 213 3.45 -18.55 -10.02
N ASN A 214 3.67 -17.92 -8.87
CA ASN A 214 2.61 -17.35 -8.04
C ASN A 214 1.87 -16.20 -8.75
N LEU A 215 2.60 -15.27 -9.38
CA LEU A 215 2.02 -14.13 -10.11
C LEU A 215 1.09 -14.59 -11.25
N ARG A 216 1.46 -15.63 -12.01
CA ARG A 216 0.59 -16.20 -13.05
C ARG A 216 -0.77 -16.68 -12.54
N ARG A 217 -0.97 -16.84 -11.23
CA ARG A 217 -2.27 -17.17 -10.62
C ARG A 217 -3.21 -15.96 -10.53
N PHE A 218 -2.73 -14.75 -10.79
CA PHE A 218 -3.55 -13.55 -11.00
C PHE A 218 -4.02 -13.40 -12.44
N SER A 219 -3.28 -13.95 -13.41
CA SER A 219 -3.64 -14.03 -14.83
C SER A 219 -4.71 -15.11 -15.03
N ARG A 220 -5.95 -14.81 -14.64
CA ARG A 220 -7.18 -15.57 -14.89
C ARG A 220 -8.39 -14.73 -14.47
#